data_AF-A0A8I3MHS7-F1
#
_entry.id   AF-A0A8I3MHS7-F1
#
_cell.length_a   1.000
_cell.length_b   1.000
_cell.length_c   1.000
_cell.angle_alpha   90.00
_cell.angle_beta   90.00
_cell.angle_gamma   90.00
#
_symmetry.space_group_name_H-M   'P 1'
#
loop_
_entity.id
_entity.type
_entity.pdbx_description
1 polymer ?
#
loop_
_entity_poly.entity_id
_entity_poly.type
_entity_poly.pdbx_seq_one_letter_code
_entity_poly.pdbx_strand_id
1 'polypeptide(L)'
;LRWPLLLLLLSMLFLLVGVAAVRTAWPRTELLNVCMDTKHHKEKPSPEDELHKQCSPWKKNSCCFTNTSQEAHKDISYLYRFNWNHCKSMPAKRTSSRTPSCLPSLPFLLPHIYCSVQ
;
A
#
# COMPACT_ATOMS: atom_id res chain seq x y z
N LEU A 1 3.80 -54.30 -27.08
CA LEU A 1 4.47 -53.69 -25.91
C LEU A 1 4.67 -52.16 -25.97
N ARG A 2 4.17 -51.42 -26.97
CA ARG A 2 4.39 -49.96 -27.13
C ARG A 2 3.28 -49.08 -26.52
N TRP A 3 2.05 -49.56 -26.52
CA TRP A 3 0.87 -48.85 -26.01
C TRP A 3 0.81 -48.66 -24.48
N PRO A 4 1.11 -49.68 -23.64
CA PRO A 4 1.04 -49.51 -22.18
C PRO A 4 2.14 -48.57 -21.65
N LEU A 5 3.30 -48.53 -22.31
CA LEU A 5 4.38 -47.61 -21.97
C LEU A 5 4.00 -46.16 -22.29
N LEU A 6 3.31 -45.92 -23.42
CA LEU A 6 2.82 -44.59 -23.80
C LEU A 6 1.77 -44.05 -22.82
N LEU A 7 0.85 -44.90 -22.35
CA LEU A 7 -0.15 -44.55 -21.34
C LEU A 7 0.47 -44.23 -19.98
N LEU A 8 1.50 -44.98 -19.55
CA LEU A 8 2.24 -44.71 -18.33
C LEU A 8 3.03 -43.40 -18.40
N LEU A 9 3.65 -43.11 -19.56
CA LEU A 9 4.35 -41.84 -19.79
C LEU A 9 3.39 -40.64 -19.78
N LEU A 10 2.20 -40.78 -20.36
CA LEU A 10 1.16 -39.75 -20.32
C LEU A 10 0.63 -39.51 -18.90
N SER A 11 0.44 -40.57 -18.09
CA SER A 11 -0.02 -40.41 -16.70
C SER A 11 1.05 -39.77 -15.80
N MET A 12 2.32 -40.16 -15.97
CA MET A 12 3.46 -39.52 -15.30
C MET A 12 3.59 -38.04 -15.70
N LEU A 13 3.40 -37.70 -16.97
CA LEU A 13 3.42 -36.32 -17.43
C LEU A 13 2.26 -35.50 -16.82
N PHE A 14 1.04 -36.07 -16.77
CA PHE A 14 -0.11 -35.43 -16.13
C PHE A 14 0.11 -35.20 -14.62
N LEU A 15 0.71 -36.16 -13.92
CA LEU A 15 1.05 -36.03 -12.51
C LEU A 15 2.12 -34.94 -12.27
N LEU A 16 3.15 -34.89 -13.10
CA LEU A 16 4.20 -33.86 -13.03
C LEU A 16 3.63 -32.45 -13.28
N VAL A 17 2.75 -32.28 -14.27
CA VAL A 17 2.10 -31.00 -14.57
C VAL A 17 1.09 -30.60 -13.48
N GLY A 18 0.30 -31.55 -12.97
CA GLY A 18 -0.67 -31.31 -11.92
C GLY A 18 -0.04 -30.84 -10.60
N VAL A 19 1.08 -31.44 -10.20
CA VAL A 19 1.82 -31.03 -8.99
C VAL A 19 2.47 -29.67 -9.16
N ALA A 20 2.97 -29.33 -10.35
CA ALA A 20 3.55 -28.02 -10.64
C ALA A 20 2.50 -26.88 -10.59
N ALA A 21 1.28 -27.13 -11.07
CA ALA A 21 0.19 -26.14 -11.05
C ALA A 21 -0.30 -25.82 -9.62
N VAL A 22 -0.29 -26.78 -8.71
CA VAL A 22 -0.72 -26.58 -7.31
C VAL A 22 0.28 -25.73 -6.53
N ARG A 23 1.59 -25.83 -6.83
CA ARG A 23 2.63 -25.11 -6.08
C ARG A 23 2.73 -23.61 -6.38
N THR A 24 2.19 -23.14 -7.50
CA THR A 24 2.17 -21.70 -7.85
C THR A 24 0.94 -20.97 -7.32
N ALA A 25 -0.08 -21.69 -6.84
CA ALA A 25 -1.29 -21.14 -6.23
C ALA A 25 -1.13 -20.91 -4.72
N TRP A 26 -0.01 -20.31 -4.28
CA TRP A 26 0.01 -19.72 -2.94
C TRP A 26 -0.87 -18.46 -3.00
N PRO A 27 -1.89 -18.32 -2.14
CA PRO A 27 -2.77 -17.18 -2.25
C PRO A 27 -1.96 -15.92 -1.89
N ARG A 28 -1.79 -15.02 -2.88
CA ARG A 28 -1.18 -13.68 -2.71
C ARG A 28 -1.96 -12.79 -1.73
N THR A 29 -3.04 -13.30 -1.13
CA THR A 29 -3.91 -12.62 -0.19
C THR A 29 -3.21 -12.22 1.10
N GLU A 30 -2.10 -12.87 1.48
CA GLU A 30 -1.31 -12.47 2.66
C GLU A 30 -0.55 -11.15 2.43
N LEU A 31 -0.35 -10.73 1.17
CA LEU A 31 0.37 -9.49 0.84
C LEU A 31 -0.57 -8.32 0.49
N LEU A 32 -1.82 -8.63 0.15
CA LEU A 32 -2.84 -7.62 -0.19
C LEU A 32 -3.79 -7.43 0.99
N ASN A 33 -4.28 -6.22 1.20
CA ASN A 33 -5.21 -5.92 2.28
C ASN A 33 -4.59 -5.99 3.69
N VAL A 34 -3.31 -5.60 3.79
CA VAL A 34 -2.58 -5.49 5.05
C VAL A 34 -2.14 -4.05 5.27
N CYS A 35 -2.10 -3.64 6.53
CA CYS A 35 -1.56 -2.36 6.94
C CYS A 35 -0.11 -2.51 7.39
N MET A 36 0.71 -1.52 7.06
CA MET A 36 2.08 -1.48 7.57
C MET A 36 2.07 -1.27 9.08
N ASP A 37 2.80 -2.10 9.82
CA ASP A 37 2.88 -1.98 11.28
C ASP A 37 3.78 -0.81 11.70
N THR A 38 3.16 0.34 11.96
CA THR A 38 3.82 1.50 12.54
C THR A 38 2.87 2.29 13.43
N LYS A 39 3.43 3.16 14.26
CA LYS A 39 2.74 3.90 15.34
C LYS A 39 1.38 4.55 15.03
N HIS A 40 1.09 4.92 13.78
CA HIS A 40 -0.15 5.63 13.40
C HIS A 40 -1.02 4.89 12.40
N HIS A 41 -0.67 3.64 12.09
CA HIS A 41 -1.49 2.77 11.26
C HIS A 41 -2.40 1.89 12.12
N LYS A 42 -3.49 1.45 11.52
CA LYS A 42 -4.37 0.42 12.06
C LYS A 42 -3.70 -0.94 11.91
N GLU A 43 -4.05 -1.86 12.79
CA GLU A 43 -3.62 -3.27 12.66
C GLU A 43 -4.20 -3.92 11.41
N LYS A 44 -5.45 -3.59 11.06
CA LYS A 44 -6.15 -4.12 9.89
C LYS A 44 -6.90 -3.03 9.13
N PRO A 45 -7.03 -3.15 7.80
CA PRO A 45 -7.82 -2.22 7.02
C PRO A 45 -9.27 -2.18 7.48
N SER A 46 -9.84 -0.99 7.54
CA SER A 46 -11.24 -0.77 7.92
C SER A 46 -11.76 0.55 7.33
N PRO A 47 -13.08 0.69 7.13
CA PRO A 47 -13.66 1.93 6.65
C PRO A 47 -13.52 3.06 7.67
N GLU A 48 -13.35 4.29 7.18
CA GLU A 48 -13.31 5.53 7.98
C GLU A 48 -14.15 6.58 7.30
N ASP A 49 -15.16 7.11 7.99
CA ASP A 49 -16.14 7.94 7.31
C ASP A 49 -15.66 9.38 7.02
N GLU A 50 -14.72 9.87 7.81
CA GLU A 50 -14.38 11.29 7.92
C GLU A 50 -12.91 11.59 7.56
N LEU A 51 -12.36 10.85 6.58
CA LEU A 51 -11.01 11.12 6.08
C LEU A 51 -10.89 12.52 5.45
N HIS A 52 -9.70 13.11 5.58
CA HIS A 52 -9.37 14.36 4.89
C HIS A 52 -9.64 14.28 3.38
N LYS A 53 -9.94 15.41 2.72
CA LYS A 53 -10.35 15.46 1.30
C LYS A 53 -9.38 14.75 0.34
N GLN A 54 -8.08 14.90 0.57
CA GLN A 54 -7.06 14.21 -0.23
C GLN A 54 -6.97 12.70 0.07
N CYS A 55 -7.43 12.27 1.25
CA CYS A 55 -7.49 10.86 1.67
C CYS A 55 -8.85 10.19 1.41
N SER A 56 -9.84 10.91 0.87
CA SER A 56 -11.17 10.36 0.59
C SER A 56 -11.19 9.11 -0.32
N PRO A 57 -10.24 8.87 -1.24
CA PRO A 57 -10.19 7.62 -2.00
C PRO A 57 -10.06 6.35 -1.14
N TRP A 58 -9.49 6.43 0.08
CA TRP A 58 -9.32 5.28 0.99
C TRP A 58 -10.49 5.10 1.97
N LYS A 59 -11.55 5.90 1.89
CA LYS A 59 -12.68 5.93 2.84
C LYS A 59 -13.28 4.55 3.16
N LYS A 60 -13.42 3.71 2.14
CA LYS A 60 -14.06 2.38 2.27
C LYS A 60 -13.15 1.31 2.87
N ASN A 61 -11.83 1.51 2.80
CA ASN A 61 -10.84 0.54 3.24
C ASN A 61 -9.49 1.26 3.41
N SER A 62 -9.19 1.72 4.62
CA SER A 62 -7.97 2.49 4.92
C SER A 62 -7.15 1.84 6.03
N CYS A 63 -5.86 2.17 6.05
CA CYS A 63 -4.95 1.85 7.15
C CYS A 63 -4.70 2.99 8.13
N CYS A 64 -5.28 4.18 7.89
CA CYS A 64 -5.18 5.33 8.78
C CYS A 64 -6.49 5.57 9.52
N PHE A 65 -6.44 6.17 10.70
CA PHE A 65 -7.61 6.72 11.37
C PHE A 65 -7.99 8.10 10.79
N THR A 66 -9.24 8.51 11.00
CA THR A 66 -9.71 9.88 10.73
C THR A 66 -8.75 10.94 11.26
N ASN A 67 -8.31 10.84 12.52
CA ASN A 67 -7.38 11.78 13.15
C ASN A 67 -6.04 11.84 12.40
N THR A 68 -5.43 10.67 12.13
CA THR A 68 -4.19 10.57 11.35
C THR A 68 -4.31 11.24 9.98
N SER A 69 -5.44 11.06 9.29
CA SER A 69 -5.66 11.66 7.96
C SER A 69 -5.72 13.20 8.01
N GLN A 70 -6.30 13.78 9.07
CA GLN A 70 -6.38 15.24 9.23
C GLN A 70 -5.03 15.82 9.63
N GLU A 71 -4.34 15.14 10.54
CA GLU A 71 -3.02 15.54 11.05
C GLU A 71 -1.92 15.45 10.01
N ALA A 72 -1.99 14.48 9.10
CA ALA A 72 -1.03 14.37 8.00
C ALA A 72 -0.98 15.64 7.12
N HIS A 73 -2.02 16.48 7.16
CA HIS A 73 -2.12 17.72 6.39
C HIS A 73 -1.85 18.99 7.23
N LYS A 74 -1.47 18.87 8.50
CA LYS A 74 -1.07 20.01 9.34
C LYS A 74 0.43 20.28 9.23
N ASP A 75 0.82 21.56 9.30
CA ASP A 75 2.21 22.03 9.21
C ASP A 75 3.14 21.49 10.30
N ILE A 76 2.62 21.31 11.51
CA ILE A 76 3.33 20.69 12.64
C ILE A 76 2.32 19.80 13.35
N SER A 77 2.20 18.56 12.88
CA SER A 77 1.25 17.59 13.43
C SER A 77 1.83 16.76 14.57
N TYR A 78 0.98 16.15 15.40
CA TYR A 78 1.49 15.27 16.46
C TYR A 78 2.11 13.98 15.90
N LEU A 79 1.83 13.64 14.63
CA LEU A 79 2.26 12.36 14.05
C LEU A 79 3.77 12.21 14.15
N TYR A 80 4.51 13.20 13.65
CA TYR A 80 5.98 13.23 13.67
C TYR A 80 6.56 14.60 14.03
N ARG A 81 5.71 15.60 14.36
CA ARG A 81 6.13 16.99 14.60
C ARG A 81 7.01 17.55 13.50
N PHE A 82 6.79 17.05 12.28
CA PHE A 82 7.54 17.47 11.11
C PHE A 82 7.09 18.84 10.68
N ASN A 83 8.03 19.76 10.47
CA ASN A 83 7.75 21.09 9.96
C ASN A 83 7.83 21.09 8.43
N TRP A 84 6.69 21.18 7.74
CA TRP A 84 6.65 21.25 6.27
C TRP A 84 7.35 22.50 5.71
N ASN A 85 7.47 23.57 6.51
CA ASN A 85 8.06 24.84 6.13
C ASN A 85 9.57 24.94 6.47
N HIS A 86 10.26 23.84 6.80
CA HIS A 86 11.68 23.85 7.20
C HIS A 86 12.63 24.35 6.09
N CYS A 87 12.22 24.26 4.82
CA CYS A 87 12.97 24.79 3.68
C CYS A 87 12.51 26.19 3.25
N LYS A 88 11.18 26.38 3.15
CA LYS A 88 10.49 27.62 2.78
C LYS A 88 8.99 27.42 2.99
N SER A 89 8.21 28.50 3.07
CA SER A 89 6.73 28.41 3.06
C SER A 89 6.28 27.56 1.87
N MET A 90 5.69 26.40 2.17
CA MET A 90 5.19 25.49 1.16
C MET A 90 4.04 26.14 0.39
N PRO A 91 4.08 26.18 -0.94
CA PRO A 91 2.95 26.66 -1.71
C PRO A 91 1.79 25.68 -1.59
N ALA A 92 0.56 26.18 -1.48
CA ALA A 92 -0.66 25.37 -1.42
C ALA A 92 -0.90 24.48 -2.66
N LYS A 93 -0.07 24.63 -3.70
CA LYS A 93 -0.14 23.93 -4.98
C LYS A 93 1.23 23.34 -5.31
N ARG A 94 1.27 22.13 -5.89
CA ARG A 94 2.51 21.53 -6.40
C ARG A 94 3.13 22.46 -7.46
N THR A 95 4.14 23.23 -7.07
CA THR A 95 5.05 23.89 -8.00
C THR A 95 6.32 23.05 -8.10
N SER A 96 6.71 22.70 -9.32
CA SER A 96 7.83 21.78 -9.62
C SER A 96 9.21 22.42 -9.48
N SER A 97 9.40 23.35 -8.53
CA SER A 97 10.68 24.03 -8.35
C SER A 97 11.71 23.06 -7.77
N ARG A 98 12.61 22.61 -8.65
CA ARG A 98 13.65 21.61 -8.43
C ARG A 98 14.81 22.24 -7.63
N THR A 99 14.78 22.10 -6.31
CA THR A 99 15.98 22.17 -5.46
C THR A 99 16.15 20.80 -4.79
N PRO A 100 17.33 20.16 -4.88
CA PRO A 100 17.52 18.76 -4.49
C PRO A 100 17.39 18.50 -2.98
N SER A 101 17.44 19.55 -2.15
CA SER A 101 17.31 19.48 -0.69
C SER A 101 15.86 19.56 -0.19
N CYS A 102 14.90 19.91 -1.04
CA CYS A 102 13.51 20.12 -0.64
C CYS A 102 12.61 19.50 -1.70
N LEU A 103 12.16 18.25 -1.49
CA LEU A 103 11.16 17.62 -2.35
C LEU A 103 9.79 18.27 -2.07
N PRO A 104 9.27 19.17 -2.94
CA PRO A 104 8.00 19.87 -2.69
C PRO A 104 6.78 18.92 -2.77
N SER A 105 6.99 17.67 -3.16
CA SER A 105 5.96 16.64 -3.28
C SER A 105 5.73 15.84 -2.00
N LEU A 106 6.66 15.88 -1.04
CA LEU A 106 6.62 15.06 0.18
C LEU A 106 5.32 15.26 1.00
N PRO A 107 4.86 16.50 1.31
CA PRO A 107 3.59 16.69 2.03
C PRO A 107 2.35 16.26 1.24
N PHE A 108 2.44 16.11 -0.08
CA PHE A 108 1.32 15.61 -0.88
C PHE A 108 1.31 14.08 -1.00
N LEU A 109 2.45 13.40 -0.88
CA LEU A 109 2.51 11.94 -0.94
C LEU A 109 2.38 11.28 0.44
N LEU A 110 2.90 11.88 1.50
CA LEU A 110 2.85 11.26 2.82
C LEU A 110 1.44 10.94 3.30
N PRO A 111 0.44 11.82 3.17
CA PRO A 111 -0.94 11.51 3.59
C PRO A 111 -1.56 10.36 2.82
N HIS A 112 -1.19 10.19 1.55
CA HIS A 112 -1.62 9.04 0.74
C HIS A 112 -1.00 7.74 1.26
N ILE A 113 0.28 7.78 1.65
CA ILE A 113 1.01 6.62 2.19
C ILE A 113 0.44 6.17 3.54
N TYR A 114 0.02 7.09 4.42
CA TYR A 114 -0.58 6.70 5.71
C TYR A 114 -1.89 5.93 5.56
N CYS A 115 -2.71 6.31 4.59
CA CYS A 115 -4.06 5.75 4.44
C CYS A 115 -4.11 4.56 3.49
N SER A 116 -3.07 4.37 2.67
CA SER A 116 -3.01 3.28 1.70
C SER A 116 -3.00 1.91 2.36
N VAL A 117 -3.71 1.00 1.72
CA VAL A 117 -3.66 -0.43 1.97
C VAL A 117 -2.64 -1.03 1.01
N GLN A 118 -1.79 -1.95 1.50
CA GLN A 118 -0.80 -2.65 0.69
C GLN A 118 -1.46 -3.72 -0.19
#